data_AF-A0A6H9YTU4-F1
#
_entry.id   AF-A0A6H9YTU4-F1
#
_cell.length_a   1.000
_cell.length_b   1.000
_cell.length_c   1.000
_cell.angle_alpha   90.00
_cell.angle_beta   90.00
_cell.angle_gamma   90.00
#
_symmetry.space_group_name_H-M   'P 1'
#
loop_
_entity.id
_entity.type
_entity.pdbx_description
1 polymer ?
#
loop_
_entity_poly.entity_id
_entity_poly.type
_entity_poly.pdbx_seq_one_letter_code
_entity_poly.pdbx_strand_id
1 'polypeptide(L)'
;MRAPTTPGTPPTGHTTGAAYLPWLAVIAIAYSLTHHIGFGLAWLGNAGETRWADWVDLITPYAVLLPAAAALRAGGAAPRLWILYLAGALTYVEGHGIHLAANSVSNAEPSDLVHLWDEVVGHYLWYGGLAVVFAALAAALARRPPARGPLPALLALITGVTFTTNALEGGTAVAGIAVAAAFTAWGWRTRGTLGRVMIYTFAPALILLIAYGIMHGGFPEPSDIGWV
;
A
#
# COMPACT_ATOMS: atom_id res chain seq x y z
N MET A 1 63.83 -10.85 12.57
CA MET A 1 62.64 -11.43 13.21
C MET A 1 61.50 -10.44 13.01
N ARG A 2 60.45 -10.82 12.25
CA ARG A 2 59.25 -9.99 12.08
C ARG A 2 58.32 -10.22 13.26
N ALA A 3 57.91 -9.15 13.93
CA ALA A 3 56.93 -9.22 15.02
C ALA A 3 55.58 -9.74 14.48
N PRO A 4 54.87 -10.59 15.24
CA PRO A 4 53.56 -11.10 14.85
C PRO A 4 52.54 -9.96 14.83
N THR A 5 51.92 -9.74 13.66
CA THR A 5 50.79 -8.82 13.49
C THR A 5 49.58 -9.37 14.24
N THR A 6 49.19 -8.69 15.32
CA THR A 6 47.92 -8.93 16.04
C THR A 6 46.75 -8.84 15.06
N PRO A 7 45.82 -9.81 15.04
CA PRO A 7 44.62 -9.75 14.22
C PRO A 7 43.81 -8.51 14.62
N GLY A 8 43.63 -7.58 13.68
CA GLY A 8 42.76 -6.43 13.89
C GLY A 8 41.35 -6.92 14.17
N THR A 9 40.79 -6.52 15.31
CA THR A 9 39.39 -6.73 15.66
C THR A 9 38.53 -6.28 14.47
N PRO A 10 37.68 -7.15 13.89
CA PRO A 10 36.80 -6.76 12.80
C PRO A 10 36.01 -5.53 13.23
N PRO A 11 35.87 -4.50 12.38
CA PRO A 11 35.06 -3.34 12.71
C PRO A 11 33.68 -3.85 13.14
N THR A 12 33.28 -3.51 14.35
CA THR A 12 31.96 -3.80 14.90
C THR A 12 30.95 -3.12 14.00
N GLY A 13 30.47 -3.88 13.00
CA GLY A 13 29.56 -3.39 11.97
C GLY A 13 28.40 -2.70 12.65
N HIS A 14 28.28 -1.40 12.41
CA HIS A 14 27.22 -0.58 12.94
C HIS A 14 25.90 -1.33 12.81
N THR A 15 25.24 -1.48 13.94
CA THR A 15 23.87 -1.89 14.11
C THR A 15 22.99 -1.35 12.99
N THR A 16 22.81 -2.12 11.92
CA THR A 16 21.75 -1.97 10.91
C THR A 16 20.41 -2.41 11.52
N GLY A 17 20.22 -2.08 12.81
CA GLY A 17 19.04 -2.38 13.58
C GLY A 17 17.92 -1.48 13.09
N ALA A 18 16.89 -2.09 12.51
CA ALA A 18 15.59 -1.47 12.28
C ALA A 18 15.54 -0.21 11.39
N ALA A 19 16.57 0.08 10.58
CA ALA A 19 16.57 1.23 9.65
C ALA A 19 15.41 1.25 8.64
N TYR A 20 14.71 0.13 8.46
CA TYR A 20 13.51 0.01 7.62
C TYR A 20 12.23 0.48 8.32
N LEU A 21 12.18 0.56 9.67
CA LEU A 21 10.96 0.91 10.41
C LEU A 21 10.46 2.33 10.12
N PRO A 22 11.32 3.37 10.08
CA PRO A 22 10.87 4.71 9.73
C PRO A 22 10.22 4.73 8.34
N TRP A 23 10.80 4.02 7.37
CA TRP A 23 10.25 3.93 6.03
C TRP A 23 8.89 3.22 5.99
N LEU A 24 8.71 2.14 6.76
CA LEU A 24 7.38 1.51 6.89
C LEU A 24 6.33 2.46 7.49
N ALA A 25 6.73 3.28 8.47
CA ALA A 25 5.84 4.29 9.04
C ALA A 25 5.48 5.37 8.00
N VAL A 26 6.46 5.85 7.21
CA VAL A 26 6.22 6.79 6.12
C VAL A 26 5.29 6.19 5.05
N ILE A 27 5.47 4.92 4.68
CA ILE A 27 4.56 4.24 3.74
C ILE A 27 3.13 4.24 4.30
N ALA A 28 2.95 3.82 5.56
CA ALA A 28 1.64 3.76 6.20
C ALA A 28 0.97 5.14 6.22
N ILE A 29 1.71 6.19 6.58
CA ILE A 29 1.21 7.57 6.62
C ILE A 29 0.88 8.05 5.20
N ALA A 30 1.81 7.91 4.25
CA ALA A 30 1.61 8.33 2.87
C ALA A 30 0.37 7.65 2.28
N TYR A 31 0.31 6.32 2.32
CA TYR A 31 -0.83 5.55 1.82
C TYR A 31 -2.15 5.96 2.46
N SER A 32 -2.19 6.07 3.79
CA SER A 32 -3.44 6.38 4.50
C SER A 32 -3.92 7.81 4.24
N LEU A 33 -3.01 8.76 4.03
CA LEU A 33 -3.37 10.13 3.74
C LEU A 33 -3.74 10.31 2.28
N THR A 34 -2.87 9.90 1.36
CA THR A 34 -3.03 10.22 -0.07
C THR A 34 -4.23 9.53 -0.71
N HIS A 35 -4.65 8.37 -0.21
CA HIS A 35 -5.83 7.66 -0.72
C HIS A 35 -7.16 8.23 -0.21
N HIS A 36 -7.14 9.11 0.80
CA HIS A 36 -8.36 9.77 1.31
C HIS A 36 -8.39 11.27 1.03
N ILE A 37 -7.24 11.87 0.74
CA ILE A 37 -7.13 13.31 0.59
C ILE A 37 -7.77 13.82 -0.71
N GLY A 38 -7.82 13.00 -1.78
CA GLY A 38 -8.51 13.38 -3.03
C GLY A 38 -9.97 13.73 -2.76
N PHE A 39 -10.69 12.86 -2.05
CA PHE A 39 -12.03 13.12 -1.55
C PHE A 39 -12.08 14.35 -0.62
N GLY A 40 -11.19 14.41 0.37
CA GLY A 40 -11.13 15.51 1.34
C GLY A 40 -10.78 16.88 0.75
N LEU A 41 -10.24 16.93 -0.47
CA LEU A 41 -9.87 18.15 -1.19
C LEU A 41 -10.78 18.44 -2.38
N ALA A 42 -11.78 17.61 -2.66
CA ALA A 42 -12.71 17.81 -3.77
C ALA A 42 -13.39 19.20 -3.72
N TRP A 43 -13.64 19.73 -2.51
CA TRP A 43 -14.21 21.06 -2.30
C TRP A 43 -13.33 22.22 -2.79
N LEU A 44 -12.02 22.00 -3.02
CA LEU A 44 -11.13 23.01 -3.59
C LEU A 44 -11.39 23.26 -5.08
N GLY A 45 -12.13 22.39 -5.76
CA GLY A 45 -12.51 22.55 -7.17
C GLY A 45 -11.31 22.49 -8.12
N ASN A 46 -11.31 23.39 -9.11
CA ASN A 46 -10.38 23.35 -10.24
C ASN A 46 -9.02 24.00 -9.94
N ALA A 47 -7.96 23.40 -10.47
CA ALA A 47 -6.59 23.89 -10.52
C ALA A 47 -6.14 23.95 -11.99
N GLY A 48 -6.47 25.07 -12.66
CA GLY A 48 -6.30 25.19 -14.12
C GLY A 48 -7.40 24.45 -14.87
N GLU A 49 -7.02 23.60 -15.82
CA GLU A 49 -7.95 22.79 -16.64
C GLU A 49 -8.39 21.48 -15.98
N THR A 50 -7.84 21.15 -14.81
CA THR A 50 -8.10 19.91 -14.06
C THR A 50 -8.47 20.23 -12.61
N ARG A 51 -8.71 19.23 -11.75
CA ARG A 51 -9.03 19.42 -10.32
C ARG A 51 -7.81 19.28 -9.41
N TRP A 52 -7.88 19.84 -8.21
CA TRP A 52 -6.86 19.60 -7.18
C TRP A 52 -6.73 18.11 -6.81
N ALA A 53 -7.83 17.36 -6.83
CA ALA A 53 -7.84 15.93 -6.58
C ALA A 53 -6.91 15.18 -7.56
N ASP A 54 -7.02 15.48 -8.86
CA ASP A 54 -6.21 14.88 -9.92
C ASP A 54 -4.70 15.07 -9.69
N TRP A 55 -4.29 16.27 -9.25
CA TRP A 55 -2.88 16.53 -8.92
C TRP A 55 -2.39 15.71 -7.73
N VAL A 56 -3.26 15.46 -6.76
CA VAL A 56 -2.90 14.61 -5.63
C VAL A 56 -2.81 13.16 -6.07
N ASP A 57 -3.77 12.66 -6.85
CA ASP A 57 -3.73 11.31 -7.39
C ASP A 57 -2.48 11.05 -8.22
N LEU A 58 -2.04 12.03 -9.01
CA LEU A 58 -0.77 11.95 -9.73
C LEU A 58 0.44 11.74 -8.80
N ILE A 59 0.45 12.35 -7.62
CA ILE A 59 1.58 12.29 -6.66
C ILE A 59 1.48 11.05 -5.76
N THR A 60 0.27 10.57 -5.48
CA THR A 60 -0.05 9.42 -4.61
C THR A 60 0.86 8.21 -4.83
N PRO A 61 1.04 7.66 -6.05
CA PRO A 61 1.84 6.46 -6.21
C PRO A 61 3.32 6.70 -5.84
N TYR A 62 3.88 7.87 -6.13
CA TYR A 62 5.27 8.20 -5.81
C TYR A 62 5.49 8.41 -4.30
N ALA A 63 4.52 9.00 -3.61
CA ALA A 63 4.55 9.17 -2.16
C ALA A 63 4.60 7.83 -1.41
N VAL A 64 4.02 6.77 -1.98
CA VAL A 64 4.05 5.41 -1.43
C VAL A 64 5.30 4.63 -1.89
N LEU A 65 5.63 4.72 -3.19
CA LEU A 65 6.69 3.90 -3.80
C LEU A 65 8.10 4.31 -3.37
N LEU A 66 8.41 5.60 -3.28
CA LEU A 66 9.75 6.04 -2.90
C LEU A 66 10.15 5.57 -1.49
N PRO A 67 9.28 5.72 -0.46
CA PRO A 67 9.53 5.10 0.85
C PRO A 67 9.57 3.56 0.81
N ALA A 68 8.76 2.90 -0.04
CA ALA A 68 8.82 1.45 -0.20
C ALA A 68 10.18 0.97 -0.75
N ALA A 69 10.72 1.65 -1.76
CA ALA A 69 12.08 1.40 -2.25
C ALA A 69 13.13 1.62 -1.16
N ALA A 70 13.00 2.69 -0.37
CA ALA A 70 13.90 2.95 0.75
C ALA A 70 13.82 1.85 1.83
N ALA A 71 12.62 1.35 2.14
CA ALA A 71 12.42 0.23 3.05
C ALA A 71 13.05 -1.08 2.52
N LEU A 72 12.91 -1.37 1.22
CA LEU A 72 13.57 -2.53 0.58
C LEU A 72 15.09 -2.41 0.65
N ARG A 73 15.64 -1.24 0.35
CA ARG A 73 17.08 -0.97 0.44
C ARG A 73 17.59 -1.12 1.87
N ALA A 74 16.93 -0.49 2.84
CA ALA A 74 17.27 -0.58 4.27
C ALA A 74 17.10 -2.01 4.81
N GLY A 75 16.16 -2.77 4.25
CA GLY A 75 15.92 -4.18 4.54
C GLY A 75 16.91 -5.14 3.87
N GLY A 76 17.83 -4.67 3.03
CA GLY A 76 18.77 -5.50 2.30
C GLY A 76 18.08 -6.47 1.34
N ALA A 77 17.06 -6.00 0.62
CA ALA A 77 16.29 -6.82 -0.31
C ALA A 77 17.18 -7.45 -1.41
N ALA A 78 16.96 -8.74 -1.68
CA ALA A 78 17.63 -9.44 -2.78
C ALA A 78 17.17 -8.92 -4.15
N PRO A 79 17.98 -9.05 -5.22
CA PRO A 79 17.62 -8.57 -6.57
C PRO A 79 16.25 -9.04 -7.08
N ARG A 80 15.87 -10.30 -6.82
CA ARG A 80 14.56 -10.84 -7.20
C ARG A 80 13.38 -10.08 -6.58
N LEU A 81 13.55 -9.50 -5.39
CA LEU A 81 12.50 -8.73 -4.72
C LEU A 81 12.42 -7.31 -5.28
N TRP A 82 13.52 -6.77 -5.82
CA TRP A 82 13.48 -5.56 -6.61
C TRP A 82 12.72 -5.75 -7.92
N ILE A 83 12.89 -6.89 -8.59
CA ILE A 83 12.09 -7.22 -9.78
C ILE A 83 10.59 -7.27 -9.43
N LEU A 84 10.23 -7.98 -8.36
CA LEU A 84 8.85 -8.03 -7.89
C LEU A 84 8.30 -6.64 -7.53
N TYR A 85 9.10 -5.84 -6.81
CA TYR A 85 8.76 -4.46 -6.50
C TYR A 85 8.55 -3.62 -7.77
N LEU A 86 9.45 -3.69 -8.75
CA LEU A 86 9.34 -2.92 -9.99
C LEU A 86 8.12 -3.33 -10.80
N ALA A 87 7.82 -4.63 -10.88
CA ALA A 87 6.58 -5.10 -11.50
C ALA A 87 5.35 -4.50 -10.82
N GLY A 88 5.26 -4.60 -9.49
CA GLY A 88 4.16 -4.01 -8.72
C GLY A 88 4.10 -2.50 -8.84
N ALA A 89 5.24 -1.81 -8.81
CA ALA A 89 5.35 -0.36 -8.92
C ALA A 89 4.87 0.15 -10.28
N LEU A 90 5.29 -0.51 -11.37
CA LEU A 90 4.81 -0.18 -12.71
C LEU A 90 3.29 -0.39 -12.81
N THR A 91 2.78 -1.56 -12.41
CA THR A 91 1.33 -1.83 -12.44
C THR A 91 0.55 -0.82 -11.58
N TYR A 92 1.09 -0.43 -10.42
CA TYR A 92 0.46 0.53 -9.52
C TYR A 92 0.43 1.94 -10.10
N VAL A 93 1.53 2.41 -10.70
CA VAL A 93 1.60 3.73 -11.37
C VAL A 93 0.72 3.77 -12.62
N GLU A 94 0.74 2.71 -13.44
CA GLU A 94 -0.13 2.61 -14.62
C GLU A 94 -1.61 2.60 -14.24
N GLY A 95 -1.99 1.89 -13.16
CA GLY A 95 -3.36 1.91 -12.65
C GLY A 95 -3.82 3.32 -12.25
N HIS A 96 -2.97 4.06 -11.52
CA HIS A 96 -3.20 5.48 -11.20
C HIS A 96 -3.26 6.37 -12.44
N GLY A 97 -2.37 6.15 -13.41
CA GLY A 97 -2.32 6.94 -14.64
C GLY A 97 -3.56 6.74 -15.51
N ILE A 98 -4.05 5.50 -15.61
CA ILE A 98 -5.30 5.17 -16.31
C ILE A 98 -6.49 5.85 -15.61
N HIS A 99 -6.59 5.70 -14.28
CA HIS A 99 -7.63 6.35 -13.47
C HIS A 99 -7.65 7.87 -13.69
N LEU A 100 -6.50 8.53 -13.54
CA LEU A 100 -6.34 9.97 -13.74
C LEU A 100 -6.78 10.42 -15.14
N ALA A 101 -6.30 9.72 -16.18
CA ALA A 101 -6.62 10.05 -17.56
C ALA A 101 -8.10 9.82 -17.88
N ALA A 102 -8.67 8.72 -17.37
CA ALA A 102 -10.08 8.40 -17.57
C ALA A 102 -10.99 9.40 -16.84
N ASN A 103 -10.68 9.78 -15.60
CA ASN A 103 -11.40 10.80 -14.85
C ASN A 103 -11.38 12.16 -15.58
N SER A 104 -10.22 12.55 -16.11
CA SER A 104 -10.08 13.78 -16.92
C SER A 104 -10.99 13.76 -18.17
N VAL A 105 -11.02 12.63 -18.88
CA VAL A 105 -11.92 12.45 -20.04
C VAL A 105 -13.38 12.43 -19.59
N SER A 106 -13.72 11.74 -18.49
CA SER A 106 -15.07 11.62 -17.94
C SER A 106 -15.67 12.99 -17.61
N ASN A 107 -14.86 13.89 -17.05
CA ASN A 107 -15.30 15.26 -16.74
C ASN A 107 -15.68 16.06 -18.00
N ALA A 108 -15.17 15.71 -19.17
CA ALA A 108 -15.49 16.36 -20.45
C ALA A 108 -16.58 15.60 -21.24
N GLU A 109 -16.49 14.27 -21.29
CA GLU A 109 -17.34 13.38 -22.07
C GLU A 109 -17.57 12.05 -21.33
N PRO A 110 -18.57 12.00 -20.42
CA PRO A 110 -18.90 10.78 -19.69
C PRO A 110 -19.35 9.66 -20.64
N SER A 111 -18.86 8.44 -20.43
CA SER A 111 -19.31 7.25 -21.15
C SER A 111 -19.02 5.96 -20.39
N ASP A 112 -19.75 4.89 -20.73
CA ASP A 112 -19.53 3.56 -20.15
C ASP A 112 -18.11 3.03 -20.38
N LEU A 113 -17.50 3.39 -21.53
CA LEU A 113 -16.12 3.00 -21.84
C LEU A 113 -15.13 3.71 -20.93
N VAL A 114 -15.33 4.99 -20.65
CA VAL A 114 -14.48 5.75 -19.72
C VAL A 114 -14.62 5.17 -18.31
N HIS A 115 -15.86 4.92 -17.87
CA HIS A 115 -16.12 4.28 -16.57
C HIS A 115 -15.46 2.90 -16.44
N LEU A 116 -15.49 2.06 -17.49
CA LEU A 116 -14.78 0.77 -17.49
C LEU A 116 -13.28 0.93 -17.22
N TRP A 117 -12.63 1.89 -17.88
CA TRP A 117 -11.19 2.10 -17.70
C TRP A 117 -10.86 2.75 -16.37
N ASP A 118 -11.70 3.68 -15.92
CA ASP A 118 -11.55 4.40 -14.67
C ASP A 118 -11.78 3.48 -13.45
N GLU A 119 -13.02 3.02 -13.30
CA GLU A 119 -13.52 2.40 -12.09
C GLU A 119 -13.25 0.90 -12.00
N VAL A 120 -13.10 0.23 -13.15
CA VAL A 120 -12.85 -1.22 -13.18
C VAL A 120 -11.36 -1.48 -13.41
N VAL A 121 -10.87 -1.22 -14.62
CA VAL A 121 -9.51 -1.64 -15.00
C VAL A 121 -8.46 -0.86 -14.21
N GLY A 122 -8.61 0.46 -14.06
CA GLY A 122 -7.73 1.32 -13.28
C GLY A 122 -7.58 0.83 -11.84
N HIS A 123 -8.70 0.58 -11.15
CA HIS A 123 -8.70 0.08 -9.77
C HIS A 123 -8.09 -1.32 -9.62
N TYR A 124 -8.38 -2.26 -10.51
CA TYR A 124 -7.76 -3.59 -10.44
C TYR A 124 -6.23 -3.53 -10.64
N LEU A 125 -5.75 -2.70 -11.57
CA LEU A 125 -4.31 -2.50 -11.78
C LEU A 125 -3.66 -1.78 -10.60
N TRP A 126 -4.28 -0.69 -10.13
CA TRP A 126 -3.82 0.06 -8.96
C TRP A 126 -3.66 -0.87 -7.76
N TYR A 127 -4.75 -1.48 -7.30
CA TYR A 127 -4.73 -2.26 -6.06
C TYR A 127 -3.95 -3.57 -6.22
N GLY A 128 -3.99 -4.18 -7.40
CA GLY A 128 -3.16 -5.34 -7.74
C GLY A 128 -1.67 -5.02 -7.67
N GLY A 129 -1.24 -3.92 -8.29
CA GLY A 129 0.14 -3.44 -8.24
C GLY A 129 0.61 -3.14 -6.82
N LEU A 130 -0.24 -2.47 -6.03
CA LEU A 130 0.04 -2.20 -4.61
C LEU A 130 0.20 -3.49 -3.80
N ALA A 131 -0.67 -4.49 -4.01
CA ALA A 131 -0.57 -5.78 -3.34
C ALA A 131 0.76 -6.49 -3.67
N VAL A 132 1.25 -6.38 -4.90
CA VAL A 132 2.56 -6.92 -5.31
C VAL A 132 3.72 -6.17 -4.64
N VAL A 133 3.63 -4.84 -4.51
CA VAL A 133 4.60 -4.03 -3.74
C VAL A 133 4.65 -4.46 -2.28
N PHE A 134 3.49 -4.65 -1.65
CA PHE A 134 3.40 -5.17 -0.28
C PHE A 134 3.96 -6.58 -0.15
N ALA A 135 3.77 -7.44 -1.15
CA ALA A 135 4.36 -8.78 -1.16
C ALA A 135 5.91 -8.71 -1.22
N ALA A 136 6.48 -7.81 -2.02
CA ALA A 136 7.92 -7.59 -2.07
C ALA A 136 8.48 -7.10 -0.72
N LEU A 137 7.80 -6.14 -0.07
CA LEU A 137 8.16 -5.65 1.26
C LEU A 137 8.07 -6.75 2.33
N ALA A 138 6.95 -7.47 2.37
CA ALA A 138 6.72 -8.57 3.29
C ALA A 138 7.81 -9.64 3.14
N ALA A 139 8.13 -10.05 1.91
CA ALA A 139 9.18 -11.03 1.63
C ALA A 139 10.59 -10.53 2.02
N ALA A 140 10.91 -9.27 1.75
CA ALA A 140 12.22 -8.68 2.07
C ALA A 140 12.43 -8.58 3.59
N LEU A 141 11.36 -8.29 4.32
CA LEU A 141 11.40 -8.00 5.74
C LEU A 141 10.95 -9.20 6.61
N ALA A 142 10.63 -10.34 6.00
CA ALA A 142 10.10 -11.53 6.66
C ALA A 142 10.92 -12.05 7.85
N ARG A 143 12.23 -11.80 7.86
CA ARG A 143 13.16 -12.25 8.90
C ARG A 143 13.64 -11.13 9.83
N ARG A 144 13.13 -9.92 9.65
CA ARG A 144 13.52 -8.76 10.47
C ARG A 144 12.75 -8.76 11.80
N PRO A 145 13.34 -8.24 12.88
CA PRO A 145 12.68 -8.18 14.19
C PRO A 145 11.32 -7.49 14.11
N PRO A 146 10.32 -7.90 14.91
CA PRO A 146 9.01 -7.26 14.89
C PRO A 146 9.11 -5.78 15.33
N ALA A 147 8.30 -4.92 14.71
CA ALA A 147 7.99 -3.61 15.25
C ALA A 147 7.22 -3.79 16.57
N ARG A 148 7.66 -3.13 17.64
CA ARG A 148 7.04 -3.23 18.97
C ARG A 148 6.48 -1.89 19.40
N GLY A 149 5.43 -1.94 20.23
CA GLY A 149 4.76 -0.76 20.78
C GLY A 149 3.43 -0.45 20.09
N PRO A 150 2.66 0.50 20.66
CA PRO A 150 1.32 0.83 20.18
C PRO A 150 1.34 1.56 18.82
N LEU A 151 2.34 2.40 18.56
CA LEU A 151 2.38 3.21 17.34
C LEU A 151 2.45 2.36 16.04
N PRO A 152 3.35 1.37 15.90
CA PRO A 152 3.33 0.50 14.71
C PRO A 152 2.03 -0.28 14.53
N ALA A 153 1.37 -0.69 15.64
CA ALA A 153 0.09 -1.38 15.57
C ALA A 153 -1.03 -0.44 15.10
N LEU A 154 -1.05 0.80 15.60
CA LEU A 154 -1.99 1.83 15.16
C LEU A 154 -1.81 2.15 13.68
N LEU A 155 -0.57 2.40 13.22
CA LEU A 155 -0.29 2.66 11.81
C LEU A 155 -0.68 1.48 10.91
N ALA A 156 -0.39 0.25 11.35
CA ALA A 156 -0.80 -0.96 10.65
C ALA A 156 -2.33 -1.07 10.53
N LEU A 157 -3.05 -0.78 11.62
CA LEU A 157 -4.52 -0.78 11.64
C LEU A 157 -5.10 0.29 10.71
N ILE A 158 -4.57 1.52 10.75
CA ILE A 158 -5.00 2.61 9.86
C ILE A 158 -4.79 2.19 8.39
N THR A 159 -3.63 1.61 8.06
CA THR A 159 -3.37 1.07 6.72
C THR A 159 -4.40 -0.01 6.33
N GLY A 160 -4.81 -0.85 7.28
CA GLY A 160 -5.85 -1.87 7.06
C GLY A 160 -7.24 -1.28 6.80
N VAL A 161 -7.60 -0.22 7.53
CA VAL A 161 -8.84 0.53 7.31
C VAL A 161 -8.81 1.20 5.94
N THR A 162 -7.74 1.92 5.60
CA THR A 162 -7.58 2.53 4.27
C THR A 162 -7.65 1.49 3.15
N PHE A 163 -7.02 0.33 3.31
CA PHE A 163 -7.13 -0.76 2.34
C PHE A 163 -8.58 -1.23 2.18
N THR A 164 -9.33 -1.34 3.28
CA THR A 164 -10.73 -1.77 3.28
C THR A 164 -11.59 -0.77 2.51
N THR A 165 -11.52 0.51 2.88
CA THR A 165 -12.32 1.57 2.25
C THR A 165 -12.00 1.72 0.78
N ASN A 166 -10.71 1.64 0.40
CA ASN A 166 -10.32 1.68 -1.02
C ASN A 166 -10.86 0.47 -1.79
N ALA A 167 -10.81 -0.73 -1.20
CA ALA A 167 -11.34 -1.91 -1.86
C ALA A 167 -12.87 -1.85 -2.03
N LEU A 168 -13.58 -1.20 -1.11
CA LEU A 168 -15.02 -1.00 -1.18
C LEU A 168 -15.39 0.08 -2.20
N GLU A 169 -14.79 1.27 -2.12
CA GLU A 169 -15.04 2.38 -3.05
C GLU A 169 -14.62 2.02 -4.47
N GLY A 170 -13.46 1.38 -4.66
CA GLY A 170 -13.01 1.04 -6.00
C GLY A 170 -13.60 -0.26 -6.57
N GLY A 171 -14.73 -0.75 -6.05
CA GLY A 171 -15.40 -1.94 -6.59
C GLY A 171 -14.59 -3.24 -6.57
N THR A 172 -13.53 -3.35 -5.76
CA THR A 172 -12.58 -4.49 -5.75
C THR A 172 -12.66 -5.35 -4.49
N ALA A 173 -13.74 -5.24 -3.71
CA ALA A 173 -13.88 -5.87 -2.41
C ALA A 173 -13.56 -7.38 -2.38
N VAL A 174 -14.00 -8.14 -3.40
CA VAL A 174 -13.73 -9.58 -3.50
C VAL A 174 -12.22 -9.87 -3.65
N ALA A 175 -11.54 -9.11 -4.51
CA ALA A 175 -10.08 -9.21 -4.64
C ALA A 175 -9.39 -8.73 -3.35
N GLY A 176 -9.92 -7.68 -2.71
CA GLY A 176 -9.49 -7.19 -1.41
C GLY A 176 -9.55 -8.28 -0.33
N ILE A 177 -10.62 -9.06 -0.27
CA ILE A 177 -10.78 -10.21 0.65
C ILE A 177 -9.68 -11.24 0.38
N ALA A 178 -9.45 -11.60 -0.89
CA ALA A 178 -8.43 -12.58 -1.25
C ALA A 178 -7.02 -12.12 -0.82
N VAL A 179 -6.68 -10.85 -1.07
CA VAL A 179 -5.41 -10.23 -0.68
C VAL A 179 -5.29 -10.19 0.85
N ALA A 180 -6.32 -9.72 1.55
CA ALA A 180 -6.32 -9.62 3.01
C ALA A 180 -6.22 -11.00 3.68
N ALA A 181 -6.88 -12.02 3.14
CA ALA A 181 -6.76 -13.40 3.60
C ALA A 181 -5.34 -13.95 3.37
N ALA A 182 -4.75 -13.71 2.20
CA ALA A 182 -3.39 -14.15 1.89
C ALA A 182 -2.34 -13.52 2.82
N PHE A 183 -2.40 -12.20 3.03
CA PHE A 183 -1.47 -11.51 3.92
C PHE A 183 -1.70 -11.83 5.40
N THR A 184 -2.95 -12.01 5.83
CA THR A 184 -3.26 -12.51 7.18
C THR A 184 -2.66 -13.90 7.40
N ALA A 185 -2.88 -14.83 6.48
CA ALA A 185 -2.36 -16.19 6.57
C ALA A 185 -0.83 -16.20 6.55
N TRP A 186 -0.20 -15.39 5.70
CA TRP A 186 1.25 -15.23 5.67
C TRP A 186 1.77 -14.64 6.97
N GLY A 187 1.15 -13.55 7.46
CA GLY A 187 1.52 -12.88 8.71
C GLY A 187 1.41 -13.81 9.91
N TRP A 188 0.39 -14.68 9.94
CA TRP A 188 0.25 -15.71 10.97
C TRP A 188 1.41 -16.72 10.97
N ARG A 189 1.85 -17.14 9.79
CA ARG A 189 3.01 -18.05 9.63
C ARG A 189 4.32 -17.38 10.01
N THR A 190 4.43 -16.06 9.85
CA THR A 190 5.65 -15.27 10.14
C THR A 190 5.52 -14.41 11.40
N ARG A 191 4.59 -14.71 12.31
CA ARG A 191 4.29 -13.90 13.51
C ARG A 191 5.42 -13.78 14.54
N GLY A 192 6.51 -14.53 14.39
CA GLY A 192 7.73 -14.36 15.19
C GLY A 192 8.55 -13.12 14.82
N THR A 193 8.28 -12.54 13.65
CA THR A 193 9.00 -11.42 13.04
C THR A 193 8.02 -10.30 12.66
N LEU A 194 8.32 -9.50 11.63
CA LEU A 194 7.39 -8.49 11.11
C LEU A 194 6.07 -9.02 10.55
N GLY A 195 5.87 -10.34 10.46
CA GLY A 195 4.57 -10.92 10.12
C GLY A 195 3.41 -10.39 10.98
N ARG A 196 3.69 -9.99 12.23
CA ARG A 196 2.68 -9.37 13.11
C ARG A 196 2.10 -8.07 12.54
N VAL A 197 2.92 -7.27 11.85
CA VAL A 197 2.44 -6.03 11.21
C VAL A 197 1.40 -6.37 10.14
N MET A 198 1.64 -7.42 9.34
CA MET A 198 0.66 -7.87 8.35
C MET A 198 -0.63 -8.37 9.00
N ILE A 199 -0.57 -9.04 10.16
CA ILE A 199 -1.78 -9.43 10.91
C ILE A 199 -2.55 -8.18 11.34
N TYR A 200 -1.88 -7.20 11.94
CA TYR A 200 -2.53 -5.97 12.41
C TYR A 200 -3.12 -5.13 11.28
N THR A 201 -2.57 -5.22 10.07
CA THR A 201 -3.13 -4.57 8.88
C THR A 201 -4.28 -5.38 8.28
N PHE A 202 -4.04 -6.64 7.92
CA PHE A 202 -4.94 -7.38 7.03
C PHE A 202 -5.99 -8.23 7.74
N ALA A 203 -5.81 -8.59 9.01
CA ALA A 203 -6.86 -9.33 9.72
C ALA A 203 -8.07 -8.43 10.01
N PRO A 204 -7.90 -7.19 10.51
CA PRO A 204 -9.01 -6.25 10.62
C PRO A 204 -9.64 -5.95 9.26
N ALA A 205 -8.84 -5.72 8.20
CA ALA A 205 -9.36 -5.45 6.87
C ALA A 205 -10.23 -6.60 6.33
N LEU A 206 -9.77 -7.84 6.50
CA LEU A 206 -10.53 -9.03 6.12
C LEU A 206 -11.87 -9.10 6.86
N ILE A 207 -11.88 -8.84 8.18
CA ILE A 207 -13.09 -8.84 9.00
C ILE A 207 -14.05 -7.75 8.52
N LEU A 208 -13.56 -6.53 8.29
CA LEU A 208 -14.37 -5.40 7.85
C LEU A 208 -15.00 -5.66 6.49
N LEU A 209 -14.22 -6.15 5.51
CA LEU A 209 -14.74 -6.48 4.18
C LEU A 209 -15.83 -7.56 4.24
N ILE A 210 -15.59 -8.65 4.98
CA ILE A 210 -16.59 -9.72 5.12
C ILE A 210 -17.85 -9.21 5.85
N ALA A 211 -17.68 -8.46 6.94
CA ALA A 211 -18.80 -7.92 7.70
C ALA A 211 -19.65 -6.96 6.86
N TYR A 212 -19.01 -6.07 6.10
CA TYR A 212 -19.68 -5.17 5.16
C TYR A 212 -20.48 -5.96 4.11
N GLY A 213 -19.84 -6.96 3.50
CA GLY A 213 -20.46 -7.87 2.53
C GLY A 213 -21.74 -8.54 3.04
N ILE A 214 -21.70 -9.02 4.29
CA ILE A 214 -22.86 -9.66 4.94
C ILE A 214 -23.95 -8.63 5.27
N MET A 215 -23.57 -7.47 5.83
CA MET A 215 -24.52 -6.45 6.26
C MET A 215 -25.33 -5.86 5.11
N HIS A 216 -24.71 -5.69 3.94
CA HIS A 216 -25.34 -5.08 2.77
C HIS A 216 -25.83 -6.10 1.73
N GLY A 217 -25.66 -7.40 1.97
CA GLY A 217 -26.02 -8.45 1.01
C GLY A 217 -25.25 -8.38 -0.31
N GLY A 218 -24.04 -7.81 -0.28
CA GLY A 218 -23.23 -7.45 -1.44
C GLY A 218 -22.15 -6.43 -1.05
N PHE A 219 -21.47 -5.84 -2.04
CA PHE A 219 -20.44 -4.83 -1.83
C PHE A 219 -20.79 -3.53 -2.55
N PRO A 220 -21.87 -2.83 -2.17
CA PRO A 220 -22.15 -1.51 -2.71
C PRO A 220 -21.01 -0.55 -2.33
N GLU A 221 -20.69 0.40 -3.21
CA GLU A 221 -19.73 1.44 -2.89
C GLU A 221 -20.29 2.28 -1.72
N PRO A 222 -19.47 2.62 -0.70
CA PRO A 222 -19.97 3.39 0.43
C PRO A 222 -20.52 4.78 0.03
N SER A 223 -19.99 5.37 -1.04
CA SER A 223 -20.53 6.58 -1.69
C SER A 223 -21.95 6.39 -2.25
N ASP A 224 -22.28 5.23 -2.84
CA ASP A 224 -23.63 4.91 -3.34
C ASP A 224 -24.70 4.88 -2.24
N ILE A 225 -24.29 4.61 -0.99
CA ILE A 225 -25.17 4.57 0.18
C ILE A 225 -25.04 5.81 1.09
N GLY A 226 -24.31 6.83 0.63
CA GLY A 226 -24.18 8.13 1.29
C GLY A 226 -23.34 8.12 2.57
N TRP A 227 -22.39 7.20 2.70
CA TRP A 227 -21.47 7.16 3.84
C TRP A 227 -20.25 8.07 3.65
N VAL A 228 -19.96 8.40 2.39
CA VAL A 228 -18.81 9.22 1.97
C VAL A 228 -19.32 10.26 1.00
#